data_AF-A0A7C6E0G1-F1
#
_entry.id   AF-A0A7C6E0G1-F1
#
_cell.length_a   1.000
_cell.length_b   1.000
_cell.length_c   1.000
_cell.angle_alpha   90.00
_cell.angle_beta   90.00
_cell.angle_gamma   90.00
#
_symmetry.space_group_name_H-M   'P 1'
#
loop_
_entity.id
_entity.type
_entity.pdbx_description
1 polymer ?
#
loop_
_entity_poly.entity_id
_entity_poly.type
_entity_poly.pdbx_seq_one_letter_code
_entity_poly.pdbx_strand_id
1 'polypeptide(L)'
;MKKYVGICESQNGYYCYIPIFILAWAPWLNDKDIHDRVFKEKAAKDGTMGWVILPNGTRVYTLICDYNVSWFPFGRWVASCEGGYYVTFWSEILP
;
A
#
# COMPACT_ATOMS: atom_id res chain seq x y z
N MET A 1 -10.56 -28.75 -19.71
CA MET A 1 -9.40 -27.85 -19.61
C MET A 1 -9.81 -26.47 -20.14
N LYS A 2 -9.97 -25.49 -19.25
CA LYS A 2 -10.33 -24.11 -19.61
C LYS A 2 -9.07 -23.42 -20.13
N LYS A 3 -9.07 -23.01 -21.41
CA LYS A 3 -8.03 -22.17 -22.01
C LYS A 3 -8.08 -20.78 -21.35
N TYR A 4 -7.14 -20.50 -20.46
CA TYR A 4 -6.81 -19.14 -20.02
C TYR A 4 -5.58 -18.66 -20.79
N VAL A 5 -5.66 -18.55 -22.10
CA VAL A 5 -4.61 -17.92 -22.92
C VAL A 5 -5.29 -17.26 -24.11
N GLY A 6 -5.30 -15.93 -24.15
CA GLY A 6 -5.77 -15.17 -25.31
C GLY A 6 -6.47 -13.86 -24.96
N ILE A 7 -5.81 -12.94 -24.25
CA ILE A 7 -6.29 -11.54 -24.13
C ILE A 7 -5.46 -10.58 -25.03
N CYS A 8 -4.32 -10.99 -25.58
CA CYS A 8 -3.53 -10.18 -26.51
C CYS A 8 -3.34 -10.84 -27.89
N GLU A 9 -4.42 -11.40 -28.45
CA GLU A 9 -4.46 -11.86 -29.84
C GLU A 9 -5.38 -10.93 -30.65
N SER A 10 -4.94 -9.68 -30.86
CA SER A 10 -5.62 -8.74 -31.76
C SER A 10 -4.59 -7.88 -32.49
N GLN A 11 -4.77 -7.76 -33.81
CA GLN A 11 -3.78 -7.42 -34.84
C GLN A 11 -3.25 -5.97 -34.82
N ASN A 12 -3.40 -5.22 -33.73
CA ASN A 12 -2.90 -3.86 -33.58
C ASN A 12 -2.27 -3.70 -32.19
N GLY A 13 -0.93 -3.67 -32.14
CA GLY A 13 -0.13 -3.70 -30.91
C GLY A 13 -0.41 -2.60 -29.88
N TYR A 14 -1.21 -1.60 -30.23
CA TYR A 14 -1.58 -0.47 -29.37
C TYR A 14 -2.55 -0.82 -28.23
N TYR A 15 -3.38 -1.86 -28.40
CA TYR A 15 -4.45 -2.19 -27.44
C TYR A 15 -3.99 -2.94 -26.18
N CYS A 16 -2.81 -3.58 -26.20
CA CYS A 16 -2.29 -4.31 -25.04
C CYS A 16 -1.61 -3.35 -24.03
N TYR A 17 -1.30 -2.11 -24.41
CA TYR A 17 -0.72 -1.09 -23.51
C TYR A 17 -1.74 -0.47 -22.55
N ILE A 18 -2.95 -0.18 -23.02
CA ILE A 18 -4.01 0.44 -22.21
C ILE A 18 -4.30 -0.33 -20.90
N PRO A 19 -4.54 -1.65 -20.92
CA PRO A 19 -4.78 -2.39 -19.68
C PRO A 19 -3.55 -2.38 -18.75
N ILE A 20 -2.33 -2.41 -19.30
CA ILE A 20 -1.10 -2.34 -18.51
C ILE A 20 -0.96 -0.97 -17.82
N PHE A 21 -1.27 0.12 -18.50
CA PHE A 21 -1.26 1.47 -17.90
C PHE A 21 -2.32 1.62 -16.80
N ILE A 22 -3.52 1.06 -16.99
CA ILE A 22 -4.58 1.06 -15.98
C ILE A 22 -4.14 0.28 -14.73
N LEU A 23 -3.52 -0.90 -14.90
CA LEU A 23 -2.98 -1.70 -13.80
C LEU A 23 -1.81 -1.02 -13.09
N ALA A 24 -0.92 -0.35 -13.84
CA ALA A 24 0.21 0.36 -13.28
C ALA A 24 -0.24 1.57 -12.44
N TRP A 25 -1.27 2.30 -12.89
CA TRP A 25 -1.81 3.45 -12.17
C TRP A 25 -2.69 3.03 -10.98
N ALA A 26 -3.45 1.95 -11.13
CA ALA A 26 -4.39 1.41 -10.15
C ALA A 26 -5.31 2.50 -9.53
N PRO A 27 -6.20 3.12 -10.33
CA PRO A 27 -7.11 4.19 -9.88
C PRO A 27 -7.97 3.83 -8.66
N TRP A 28 -8.32 2.55 -8.56
CA TRP A 28 -9.24 2.06 -7.52
C TRP A 28 -8.57 1.93 -6.15
N LEU A 29 -7.24 2.01 -6.08
CA LEU A 29 -6.52 2.05 -4.81
C LEU A 29 -6.62 3.46 -4.20
N ASN A 30 -7.37 3.55 -3.10
CA ASN A 30 -7.53 4.77 -2.32
C ASN A 30 -6.44 4.84 -1.25
N ASP A 31 -5.60 5.88 -1.31
CA ASP A 31 -4.46 6.05 -0.41
C ASP A 31 -4.88 6.11 1.07
N LYS A 32 -6.03 6.72 1.37
CA LYS A 32 -6.55 6.80 2.74
C LYS A 32 -7.00 5.45 3.27
N ASP A 33 -7.65 4.64 2.44
CA ASP A 33 -8.08 3.29 2.82
C ASP A 33 -6.85 2.38 3.07
N ILE A 34 -5.84 2.51 2.22
CA ILE A 34 -4.58 1.78 2.34
C ILE A 34 -3.84 2.19 3.61
N HIS A 35 -3.75 3.48 3.87
CA HIS A 35 -3.20 4.04 5.10
C HIS A 35 -3.88 3.42 6.32
N ASP A 36 -5.21 3.57 6.41
CA ASP A 36 -5.98 3.13 7.58
C ASP A 36 -5.90 1.62 7.80
N ARG A 37 -5.82 0.84 6.72
CA ARG A 37 -5.69 -0.62 6.79
C ARG A 37 -4.31 -1.06 7.25
N VAL A 38 -3.23 -0.51 6.67
CA VAL A 38 -1.85 -0.80 7.10
C VAL A 38 -1.67 -0.36 8.54
N PHE A 39 -2.18 0.82 8.90
CA PHE A 39 -2.15 1.32 10.26
C PHE A 39 -2.81 0.35 11.24
N LYS A 40 -4.04 -0.09 10.95
CA LYS A 40 -4.76 -1.02 11.82
C LYS A 40 -4.06 -2.38 11.99
N GLU A 41 -3.41 -2.88 10.94
CA GLU A 41 -2.79 -4.22 10.96
C GLU A 41 -1.35 -4.23 11.49
N LYS A 42 -0.61 -3.14 11.29
CA LYS A 42 0.84 -3.08 11.45
C LYS A 42 1.32 -2.05 12.47
N ALA A 43 0.55 -0.99 12.75
CA ALA A 43 1.01 0.10 13.64
C ALA A 43 1.37 -0.37 15.06
N ALA A 44 0.71 -1.41 15.56
CA ALA A 44 1.01 -2.01 16.87
C ALA A 44 2.24 -2.93 16.85
N LYS A 45 2.62 -3.45 15.68
CA LYS A 45 3.77 -4.36 15.50
C LYS A 45 5.06 -3.61 15.19
N ASP A 46 4.97 -2.50 14.46
CA ASP A 46 6.15 -1.76 13.97
C ASP A 46 6.50 -0.52 14.79
N GLY A 47 6.00 -0.42 16.02
CA GLY A 47 6.31 0.72 16.90
C GLY A 47 5.70 2.07 16.49
N THR A 48 4.93 2.13 15.39
CA THR A 48 4.20 3.33 14.93
C THR A 48 3.33 3.93 16.02
N MET A 49 2.70 3.08 16.84
CA MET A 49 2.11 3.48 18.12
C MET A 49 2.94 2.91 19.29
N GLY A 50 3.32 3.78 20.22
CA GLY A 50 4.15 3.41 21.35
C GLY A 50 3.89 4.23 22.60
N TRP A 51 4.43 3.74 23.72
CA TRP A 51 4.39 4.46 24.98
C TRP A 51 5.51 5.49 25.02
N VAL A 52 5.15 6.76 25.18
CA VAL A 52 6.10 7.86 25.31
C VAL A 52 6.01 8.43 26.73
N ILE A 53 7.16 8.69 27.35
CA ILE A 53 7.26 9.37 28.65
C ILE A 53 7.45 10.85 28.36
N LEU A 54 6.44 11.65 28.70
CA LEU A 54 6.52 13.10 28.63
C LEU A 54 7.46 13.65 29.71
N PRO A 55 8.05 14.85 29.55
CA PRO A 55 8.96 15.44 30.53
C PRO A 55 8.33 15.67 31.92
N ASN A 56 7.00 15.61 32.03
CA ASN A 56 6.26 15.65 33.29
C ASN A 56 6.13 14.28 33.98
N GLY A 57 6.77 13.22 33.46
CA GLY A 57 6.70 11.84 33.97
C GLY A 57 5.46 11.06 33.56
N THR A 58 4.56 11.63 32.75
CA THR A 58 3.33 10.96 32.31
C THR A 58 3.63 10.00 31.16
N ARG A 59 3.11 8.77 31.23
CA ARG A 59 3.14 7.81 30.12
C ARG A 59 1.87 7.94 29.30
N VAL A 60 2.03 8.23 28.02
CA VAL A 60 0.92 8.33 27.06
C VAL A 60 1.19 7.38 25.91
N TYR A 61 0.17 6.62 25.52
CA TYR A 61 0.20 5.83 24.30
C TYR A 61 -0.20 6.75 23.14
N THR A 62 0.75 7.09 22.27
CA THR A 62 0.54 8.06 21.20
C THR A 62 1.14 7.57 19.89
N LEU A 63 0.65 8.15 18.79
CA LEU A 63 1.28 8.04 17.48
C LEU A 63 2.69 8.63 17.57
N ILE A 64 3.70 7.82 17.24
CA ILE A 64 5.11 8.28 17.19
C ILE A 64 5.41 8.82 15.80
N CYS A 65 5.05 8.05 14.77
CA CYS A 65 5.20 8.42 13.37
C CYS A 65 4.00 7.93 12.57
N ASP A 66 3.51 8.74 11.63
CA ASP A 66 2.42 8.33 10.75
C ASP A 66 2.93 7.60 9.50
N TYR A 67 2.06 6.89 8.79
CA TYR A 67 2.42 6.31 7.50
C TYR A 67 2.21 7.31 6.36
N ASN A 68 3.16 7.36 5.44
CA ASN A 68 3.02 8.09 4.19
C ASN A 68 2.77 7.11 3.03
N VAL A 69 1.66 7.32 2.31
CA VAL A 69 1.29 6.51 1.15
C VAL A 69 1.73 7.22 -0.11
N SER A 70 2.53 6.54 -0.93
CA SER A 70 3.04 7.05 -2.20
C SER A 70 2.68 6.11 -3.34
N TRP A 71 2.49 6.68 -4.53
CA TRP A 71 2.26 5.89 -5.73
C TRP A 71 3.50 5.06 -6.09
N PHE A 72 3.29 3.80 -6.47
CA PHE A 72 4.32 2.94 -7.02
C PHE A 72 3.70 2.08 -8.14
N PRO A 73 4.43 1.77 -9.24
CA PRO A 73 3.86 1.00 -10.32
C PRO A 73 3.24 -0.30 -9.81
N PHE A 74 1.99 -0.56 -10.18
CA PHE A 74 1.23 -1.76 -9.77
C PHE A 74 0.83 -1.80 -8.29
N GLY A 75 0.78 -0.65 -7.60
CA GLY A 75 0.43 -0.61 -6.17
C GLY A 75 0.57 0.75 -5.48
N ARG A 76 0.84 0.70 -4.18
CA ARG A 76 1.24 1.82 -3.32
C ARG A 76 2.38 1.41 -2.41
N TRP A 77 3.30 2.34 -2.18
CA TRP A 77 4.34 2.19 -1.16
C TRP A 77 3.90 2.95 0.10
N VAL A 78 3.91 2.28 1.24
CA VAL A 78 3.44 2.81 2.52
C VAL A 78 4.62 2.83 3.48
N ALA A 79 5.19 4.00 3.75
CA ALA A 79 6.38 4.13 4.58
C ALA A 79 6.04 4.72 5.96
N SER A 80 6.58 4.15 7.02
CA SER A 80 6.66 4.73 8.36
C SER A 80 8.12 5.08 8.70
N CYS A 81 8.34 5.58 9.92
CA CYS A 81 9.70 5.80 10.44
C CYS A 81 10.51 4.51 10.63
N GLU A 82 9.85 3.36 10.88
CA GLU A 82 10.54 2.11 11.25
C GLU A 82 10.54 1.06 10.13
N GLY A 83 9.70 1.24 9.11
CA GLY A 83 9.58 0.27 8.03
C GLY A 83 8.69 0.76 6.89
N GLY A 84 8.72 0.03 5.78
CA GLY A 84 7.86 0.26 4.63
C GLY A 84 7.09 -1.00 4.26
N TYR A 85 5.92 -0.80 3.66
CA TYR A 85 5.07 -1.85 3.14
C TYR A 85 4.74 -1.58 1.69
N TYR A 86 4.76 -2.63 0.89
CA TYR A 86 4.27 -2.56 -0.48
C TYR A 86 2.85 -3.14 -0.57
N VAL A 87 1.91 -2.32 -1.04
CA VAL A 87 0.51 -2.71 -1.24
C VAL A 87 0.26 -2.90 -2.72
N THR A 88 0.00 -4.12 -3.15
CA THR A 88 -0.20 -4.46 -4.57
C THR A 88 -1.55 -3.95 -5.11
N PHE A 89 -1.71 -3.88 -6.43
CA PHE A 89 -2.98 -3.48 -7.07
C PHE A 89 -4.17 -4.42 -6.77
N TRP A 90 -3.88 -5.63 -6.32
CA TRP A 90 -4.87 -6.60 -5.81
C TRP A 90 -4.99 -6.59 -4.28
N SER A 91 -4.52 -5.52 -3.62
CA SER A 91 -4.67 -5.27 -2.18
C SER A 91 -3.91 -6.20 -1.24
N GLU A 92 -2.82 -6.83 -1.68
CA GLU A 92 -1.94 -7.60 -0.78
C GLU A 92 -0.90 -6.68 -0.14
N ILE A 93 -0.62 -6.86 1.16
CA ILE A 93 0.38 -6.07 1.91
C ILE A 93 1.64 -6.92 2.09
N LEU A 94 2.74 -6.49 1.48
CA LEU A 94 4.05 -7.12 1.56
C LEU A 94 4.98 -6.30 2.47
N PRO A 95 5.74 -6.96 3.38
CA PRO A 95 6.75 -6.31 4.21
C PRO A 95 8.01 -5.89 3.43
#